data_AF-K0R7X5-F1
#
_entry.id   AF-K0R7X5-F1
#
_cell.length_a   1.000
_cell.length_b   1.000
_cell.length_c   1.000
_cell.angle_alpha   90.00
_cell.angle_beta   90.00
_cell.angle_gamma   90.00
#
_symmetry.space_group_name_H-M   'P 1'
#
loop_
_entity.id
_entity.type
_entity.pdbx_description
1 polymer ?
#
loop_
_entity_poly.entity_id
_entity_poly.type
_entity_poly.pdbx_seq_one_letter_code
_entity_poly.pdbx_strand_id
1 'polypeptide(L)'
;MAGFNKDFYAPRNEVVVRIIQTATGCFHCRRKGEVVDLKMCTNCRFATYCGVSCQKADWARHKKICKHIKHQTPNNLPRLYAGQGFLDEELLLNEMETYSDLFVEEVARALGDENGDLSLIALCAEDAGKIVRLTVSARFVDAEWKIHEICGVLFKTIDRGDDKLAQIYPADGSHGSIDDSKKGLVVSHMEGFVDRLGEKGIRVVMMTCGRGLTWLAGESDVIGDKLMNIPRMAG
;
A
#
# COMPACT_ATOMS: atom_id res chain seq x y z
N MET A 1 -20.58 -1.77 17.34
CA MET A 1 -19.39 -1.46 16.52
C MET A 1 -19.83 -1.29 15.08
N ALA A 2 -19.22 -0.37 14.33
CA ALA A 2 -19.50 -0.20 12.90
C ALA A 2 -18.49 -0.98 12.09
N GLY A 3 -18.93 -1.71 11.05
CA GLY A 3 -18.09 -2.52 10.18
C GLY A 3 -16.90 -1.77 9.57
N PHE A 4 -15.96 -2.53 9.01
CA PHE A 4 -14.71 -1.98 8.49
C PHE A 4 -14.96 -1.06 7.28
N ASN A 5 -14.40 0.14 7.34
CA ASN A 5 -14.43 1.10 6.25
C ASN A 5 -13.31 0.79 5.24
N LYS A 6 -13.66 0.08 4.18
CA LYS A 6 -12.75 -0.20 3.05
C LYS A 6 -12.25 1.04 2.31
N ASP A 7 -12.74 2.23 2.62
CA ASP A 7 -12.32 3.50 2.02
C ASP A 7 -11.57 4.38 3.05
N PHE A 8 -10.93 3.77 4.07
CA PHE A 8 -10.23 4.46 5.16
C PHE A 8 -9.17 5.47 4.68
N TYR A 9 -8.59 5.26 3.50
CA TYR A 9 -7.59 6.17 2.92
C TYR A 9 -8.21 7.33 2.13
N ALA A 10 -9.52 7.32 1.85
CA ALA A 10 -10.16 8.29 0.96
C ALA A 10 -9.90 9.77 1.34
N PRO A 11 -9.96 10.18 2.63
CA PRO A 11 -9.66 11.56 3.00
C PRO A 11 -8.20 11.96 2.69
N ARG A 12 -7.24 11.05 2.93
CA ARG A 12 -5.83 11.30 2.62
C ARG A 12 -5.60 11.34 1.12
N ASN A 13 -6.30 10.50 0.36
CA ASN A 13 -6.21 10.51 -1.10
C ASN A 13 -6.56 11.88 -1.71
N GLU A 14 -7.56 12.59 -1.18
CA GLU A 14 -7.89 13.94 -1.65
C GLU A 14 -6.72 14.92 -1.47
N VAL A 15 -5.97 14.78 -0.37
CA VAL A 15 -4.77 15.59 -0.11
C VAL A 15 -3.69 15.28 -1.15
N VAL A 16 -3.41 13.99 -1.39
CA VAL A 16 -2.42 13.56 -2.39
C VAL A 16 -2.79 14.04 -3.80
N VAL A 17 -4.07 13.93 -4.19
CA VAL A 17 -4.55 14.44 -5.47
C VAL A 17 -4.31 15.95 -5.59
N ARG A 18 -4.57 16.73 -4.53
CA ARG A 18 -4.29 18.18 -4.53
C ARG A 18 -2.81 18.49 -4.65
N ILE A 19 -1.93 17.74 -3.98
CA ILE A 19 -0.47 17.87 -4.09
C ILE A 19 -0.06 17.66 -5.55
N ILE A 20 -0.51 16.56 -6.17
CA ILE A 20 -0.22 16.25 -7.58
C ILE A 20 -0.76 17.33 -8.51
N GLN A 21 -2.01 17.78 -8.33
CA GLN A 21 -2.63 18.80 -9.16
C GLN A 21 -1.91 20.15 -9.07
N THR A 22 -1.48 20.54 -7.87
CA THR A 22 -0.72 21.78 -7.63
C THR A 22 0.65 21.69 -8.27
N ALA A 23 1.38 20.59 -8.03
CA ALA A 23 2.68 20.33 -8.61
C ALA A 23 2.62 20.22 -10.15
N THR A 24 1.52 19.71 -10.70
CA THR A 24 1.38 19.49 -12.15
C THR A 24 0.88 20.73 -12.89
N GLY A 25 -0.12 21.43 -12.35
CA GLY A 25 -0.92 22.40 -13.11
C GLY A 25 -1.72 21.71 -14.22
N CYS A 26 -1.87 22.37 -15.37
CA CYS A 26 -2.51 21.76 -16.54
C CYS A 26 -1.75 20.51 -17.00
N PHE A 27 -2.43 19.36 -17.08
CA PHE A 27 -1.83 18.09 -17.49
C PHE A 27 -1.33 18.09 -18.94
N HIS A 28 -1.85 18.97 -19.78
CA HIS A 28 -1.38 19.17 -21.14
C HIS A 28 -0.21 20.17 -21.23
N CYS A 29 -0.45 21.43 -20.86
CA CYS A 29 0.49 22.53 -21.12
C CYS A 29 1.25 23.03 -19.88
N ARG A 30 1.12 22.36 -18.73
CA ARG A 30 1.82 22.61 -17.46
C ARG A 30 1.65 24.00 -16.82
N ARG A 31 0.80 24.88 -17.38
CA ARG A 31 0.43 26.16 -16.76
C ARG A 31 -0.19 25.93 -15.38
N LYS A 32 0.28 26.69 -14.38
CA LYS A 32 -0.12 26.56 -12.97
C LYS A 32 -1.45 27.25 -12.68
N GLY A 33 -2.12 26.80 -11.63
CA GLY A 33 -3.39 27.36 -11.15
C GLY A 33 -3.30 28.83 -10.73
N GLU A 34 -2.10 29.30 -10.40
CA GLU A 34 -1.82 30.71 -10.10
C GLU A 34 -1.98 31.63 -11.32
N VAL A 35 -1.79 31.09 -12.52
CA VAL A 35 -1.81 31.86 -13.78
C VAL A 35 -3.11 31.64 -14.56
N VAL A 36 -3.77 30.50 -14.37
CA VAL A 36 -4.98 30.10 -15.11
C VAL A 36 -5.93 29.33 -14.21
N ASP A 37 -7.24 29.59 -14.36
CA ASP A 37 -8.25 28.75 -13.73
C ASP A 37 -8.24 27.34 -14.36
N LEU A 38 -8.00 26.33 -13.52
CA LEU A 38 -7.85 24.94 -13.94
C LEU A 38 -9.13 24.16 -13.69
N LYS A 39 -9.64 23.53 -14.74
CA LYS A 39 -10.83 22.67 -14.70
C LYS A 39 -10.42 21.22 -14.56
N MET A 40 -11.05 20.52 -13.63
CA MET A 40 -10.85 19.08 -13.46
C MET A 40 -11.56 18.29 -14.55
N CYS A 41 -11.00 17.14 -14.90
CA CYS A 41 -11.67 16.12 -15.70
C CYS A 41 -12.93 15.67 -14.95
N THR A 42 -14.10 15.84 -15.56
CA THR A 42 -15.39 15.52 -14.93
C THR A 42 -15.58 14.03 -14.64
N ASN A 43 -14.85 13.15 -15.36
CA ASN A 43 -14.96 11.71 -15.21
C ASN A 43 -14.16 11.14 -14.02
N CYS A 44 -12.90 11.55 -13.87
CA CYS A 44 -12.01 10.98 -12.84
C CYS A 44 -11.63 11.97 -11.74
N ARG A 45 -11.93 13.27 -11.91
CA ARG A 45 -11.59 14.37 -10.98
C ARG A 45 -10.10 14.51 -10.60
N PHE A 46 -9.23 13.76 -11.25
CA PHE A 46 -7.78 13.76 -11.00
C PHE A 46 -7.02 14.75 -11.90
N ALA A 47 -7.17 14.64 -13.22
CA ALA A 47 -6.42 15.49 -14.14
C ALA A 47 -7.05 16.89 -14.25
N THR A 48 -6.22 17.92 -14.29
CA THR A 48 -6.62 19.33 -14.41
C THR A 48 -6.16 19.93 -15.75
N TYR A 49 -6.95 20.85 -16.30
CA TYR A 49 -6.71 21.44 -17.62
C TYR A 49 -7.12 22.92 -17.65
N CYS A 50 -6.45 23.74 -18.45
CA CYS A 50 -6.89 25.12 -18.71
C CYS A 50 -8.29 25.19 -19.33
N GLY A 51 -8.74 24.11 -19.97
CA GLY A 51 -10.02 24.04 -20.66
C GLY A 51 -10.09 22.82 -21.58
N VAL A 52 -11.19 22.74 -22.33
CA VAL A 52 -11.52 21.59 -23.19
C VAL A 52 -10.46 21.35 -24.27
N SER A 53 -9.78 22.40 -24.76
CA SER A 53 -8.71 22.26 -25.76
C SER A 53 -7.53 21.43 -25.22
N CYS A 54 -7.02 21.78 -24.04
CA CYS A 54 -5.97 21.04 -23.34
C CYS A 54 -6.42 19.61 -22.97
N GLN A 55 -7.67 19.44 -22.54
CA GLN A 55 -8.20 18.12 -22.24
C GLN A 55 -8.25 17.21 -23.48
N LYS A 56 -8.73 17.73 -24.62
CA LYS A 56 -8.78 16.97 -25.88
C LYS A 56 -7.37 16.62 -26.38
N ALA A 57 -6.42 17.54 -26.26
CA ALA A 57 -5.05 17.31 -26.68
C ALA A 57 -4.34 16.24 -25.82
N ASP A 58 -4.64 16.18 -24.52
CA ASP A 58 -4.10 15.15 -23.61
C ASP A 58 -4.88 13.81 -23.66
N TRP A 59 -6.05 13.76 -24.31
CA TRP A 59 -6.98 12.64 -24.18
C TRP A 59 -6.39 11.28 -24.53
N ALA A 60 -5.56 11.20 -25.57
CA ALA A 60 -4.92 9.94 -25.98
C ALA A 60 -4.06 9.32 -24.86
N ARG A 61 -3.36 10.16 -24.09
CA ARG A 61 -2.57 9.75 -22.92
C ARG A 61 -3.45 9.54 -21.70
N HIS A 62 -4.34 10.51 -21.41
CA HIS A 62 -5.18 10.50 -20.22
C HIS A 62 -6.21 9.37 -20.18
N LYS A 63 -6.78 8.97 -21.32
CA LYS A 63 -7.89 8.00 -21.41
C LYS A 63 -7.64 6.72 -20.63
N LYS A 64 -6.40 6.19 -20.65
CA LYS A 64 -6.03 4.98 -19.91
C LYS A 64 -6.11 5.23 -18.41
N ILE A 65 -5.46 6.28 -17.92
CA ILE A 65 -5.40 6.64 -16.51
C ILE A 65 -6.78 7.05 -15.98
N CYS A 66 -7.56 7.79 -16.77
CA CYS A 66 -8.92 8.23 -16.46
C CYS A 66 -9.81 7.06 -16.07
N LYS A 67 -9.76 5.96 -16.84
CA LYS A 67 -10.52 4.73 -16.55
C LYS A 67 -10.05 4.06 -15.26
N HIS A 68 -8.74 3.95 -15.05
CA HIS A 68 -8.20 3.32 -13.84
C HIS A 68 -8.64 4.08 -12.58
N ILE A 69 -8.44 5.40 -12.55
CA ILE A 69 -8.80 6.22 -11.38
C ILE A 69 -10.30 6.22 -11.11
N LYS A 70 -11.14 6.26 -12.17
CA LYS A 70 -12.61 6.24 -12.00
C LYS A 70 -13.12 4.96 -11.32
N HIS A 71 -12.44 3.83 -11.51
CA HIS A 71 -12.91 2.51 -11.07
C HIS A 71 -12.11 1.93 -9.91
N GLN A 72 -11.02 2.57 -9.48
CA GLN A 72 -10.24 2.07 -8.35
C GLN A 72 -10.82 2.50 -7.02
N THR A 73 -10.76 1.58 -6.06
CA THR A 73 -10.99 1.88 -4.65
C THR A 73 -9.87 2.81 -4.15
N PRO A 74 -10.16 3.72 -3.20
CA PRO A 74 -9.21 4.75 -2.73
C PRO A 74 -7.89 4.20 -2.19
N ASN A 75 -7.89 2.93 -1.78
CA ASN A 75 -6.85 2.30 -1.00
C ASN A 75 -5.60 1.83 -1.76
N ASN A 76 -5.52 1.98 -3.09
CA ASN A 76 -4.29 1.64 -3.84
C ASN A 76 -3.79 2.80 -4.72
N LEU A 77 -4.24 4.01 -4.42
CA LEU A 77 -4.00 5.18 -5.26
C LEU A 77 -2.57 5.74 -5.19
N PRO A 78 -1.86 5.78 -4.04
CA PRO A 78 -0.46 6.21 -4.02
C PRO A 78 0.42 5.38 -4.97
N ARG A 79 0.26 4.06 -4.95
CA ARG A 79 0.97 3.14 -5.86
C ARG A 79 0.59 3.36 -7.32
N LEU A 80 -0.70 3.59 -7.61
CA LEU A 80 -1.14 3.94 -8.96
C LEU A 80 -0.47 5.23 -9.44
N TYR A 81 -0.47 6.28 -8.61
CA TYR A 81 0.11 7.57 -8.97
C TYR A 81 1.62 7.50 -9.19
N ALA A 82 2.34 6.79 -8.33
CA ALA A 82 3.77 6.52 -8.52
C ALA A 82 4.04 5.73 -9.80
N GLY A 83 3.25 4.68 -10.08
CA GLY A 83 3.36 3.90 -11.32
C GLY A 83 3.05 4.68 -12.61
N GLN A 84 2.42 5.85 -12.50
CA GLN A 84 2.21 6.79 -13.60
C GLN A 84 3.21 7.97 -13.60
N GLY A 85 4.18 7.97 -12.68
CA GLY A 85 5.20 9.01 -12.55
C GLY A 85 4.70 10.32 -11.93
N PHE A 86 3.60 10.29 -11.17
CA PHE A 86 3.06 11.48 -10.49
C PHE A 86 3.56 11.64 -9.05
N LEU A 87 4.08 10.58 -8.45
CA LEU A 87 4.74 10.60 -7.15
C LEU A 87 6.16 10.12 -7.33
N ASP A 88 7.11 10.82 -6.70
CA ASP A 88 8.46 10.30 -6.52
C ASP A 88 8.48 9.22 -5.42
N GLU A 89 9.64 8.59 -5.29
CA GLU A 89 9.85 7.47 -4.36
C GLU A 89 9.68 7.87 -2.90
N GLU A 90 10.17 9.05 -2.52
CA GLU A 90 10.11 9.54 -1.14
C GLU A 90 8.66 9.78 -0.74
N LEU A 91 7.90 10.51 -1.58
CA LEU A 91 6.50 10.78 -1.33
C LEU A 91 5.65 9.51 -1.38
N LEU A 92 5.94 8.57 -2.30
CA LEU A 92 5.27 7.27 -2.32
C LEU A 92 5.43 6.54 -0.98
N LEU A 93 6.65 6.43 -0.46
CA LEU A 93 6.91 5.72 0.78
C LEU A 93 6.22 6.40 1.96
N ASN A 94 6.25 7.73 2.04
CA ASN A 94 5.56 8.49 3.10
C ASN A 94 4.04 8.27 3.07
N GLU A 95 3.42 8.27 1.88
CA GLU A 95 1.99 8.00 1.74
C GLU A 95 1.66 6.54 2.06
N MET A 96 2.54 5.59 1.75
CA MET A 96 2.34 4.19 2.10
C MET A 96 2.51 3.92 3.60
N GLU A 97 3.36 4.66 4.32
CA GLU A 97 3.39 4.64 5.78
C GLU A 97 2.08 5.17 6.36
N THR A 98 1.62 6.32 5.86
CA THR A 98 0.33 6.91 6.28
C THR A 98 -0.82 5.94 6.01
N TYR A 99 -0.80 5.24 4.88
CA TYR A 99 -1.77 4.20 4.54
C TYR A 99 -1.72 3.03 5.54
N SER A 100 -0.52 2.59 5.93
CA SER A 100 -0.30 1.54 6.93
C SER A 100 -0.88 1.95 8.29
N ASP A 101 -0.63 3.17 8.75
CA ASP A 101 -1.14 3.68 10.02
C ASP A 101 -2.67 3.78 10.01
N LEU A 102 -3.25 4.38 8.97
CA LEU A 102 -4.70 4.50 8.83
C LEU A 102 -5.39 3.13 8.75
N PHE A 103 -4.76 2.14 8.13
CA PHE A 103 -5.24 0.77 8.14
C PHE A 103 -5.29 0.20 9.56
N VAL A 104 -4.21 0.32 10.33
CA VAL A 104 -4.13 -0.18 11.72
C VAL A 104 -5.21 0.47 12.59
N GLU A 105 -5.38 1.79 12.51
CA GLU A 105 -6.41 2.52 13.24
C GLU A 105 -7.83 2.07 12.86
N GLU A 106 -8.09 1.89 11.55
CA GLU A 106 -9.40 1.49 11.08
C GLU A 106 -9.74 0.04 11.48
N VAL A 107 -8.77 -0.88 11.44
CA VAL A 107 -8.96 -2.24 11.94
C VAL A 107 -9.26 -2.23 13.43
N ALA A 108 -8.50 -1.49 14.22
CA ALA A 108 -8.75 -1.35 15.66
C ALA A 108 -10.16 -0.81 15.94
N ARG A 109 -10.59 0.21 15.20
CA ARG A 109 -11.94 0.79 15.29
C ARG A 109 -13.04 -0.19 14.89
N ALA A 110 -12.80 -1.01 13.86
CA ALA A 110 -13.78 -1.94 13.31
C ALA A 110 -13.94 -3.22 14.16
N LEU A 111 -12.85 -3.69 14.77
CA LEU A 111 -12.82 -4.88 15.62
C LEU A 111 -13.14 -4.56 17.09
N GLY A 112 -12.99 -3.29 17.52
CA GLY A 112 -13.32 -2.82 18.87
C GLY A 112 -12.61 -3.60 19.99
N ASP A 113 -13.24 -3.70 21.17
CA ASP A 113 -12.63 -4.34 22.36
C ASP A 113 -12.58 -5.88 22.28
N GLU A 114 -13.25 -6.47 21.28
CA GLU A 114 -13.17 -7.91 21.02
C GLU A 114 -11.86 -8.19 20.28
N ASN A 115 -10.93 -8.92 20.93
CA ASN A 115 -9.62 -9.28 20.40
C ASN A 115 -9.65 -9.55 18.90
N GLY A 116 -9.19 -8.57 18.12
CA GLY A 116 -9.31 -8.58 16.68
C GLY A 116 -8.26 -9.47 16.04
N ASP A 117 -8.67 -10.53 15.37
CA ASP A 117 -7.76 -11.47 14.72
C ASP A 117 -7.63 -11.18 13.23
N LEU A 118 -6.40 -11.10 12.73
CA LEU A 118 -6.11 -11.01 11.30
C LEU A 118 -5.03 -12.00 10.85
N SER A 119 -5.06 -12.32 9.57
CA SER A 119 -4.03 -13.07 8.87
C SER A 119 -3.25 -12.17 7.93
N LEU A 120 -1.94 -12.37 7.83
CA LEU A 120 -1.06 -11.64 6.93
C LEU A 120 -0.60 -12.52 5.77
N ILE A 121 -0.43 -11.91 4.60
CA ILE A 121 0.23 -12.50 3.43
C ILE A 121 1.37 -11.57 3.07
N ALA A 122 2.61 -12.00 3.30
CA ALA A 122 3.82 -11.22 3.06
C ALA A 122 4.57 -11.80 1.85
N LEU A 123 5.04 -10.95 0.94
CA LEU A 123 5.89 -11.34 -0.18
C LEU A 123 6.84 -10.22 -0.59
N CYS A 124 7.94 -10.61 -1.23
CA CYS A 124 8.78 -9.68 -1.97
C CYS A 124 8.42 -9.69 -3.45
N ALA A 125 8.35 -8.52 -4.06
CA ALA A 125 8.14 -8.36 -5.50
C ALA A 125 9.01 -7.23 -6.05
N GLU A 126 9.47 -7.38 -7.28
CA GLU A 126 10.15 -6.29 -8.00
C GLU A 126 9.10 -5.38 -8.66
N ASP A 127 9.25 -4.07 -8.51
CA ASP A 127 8.46 -3.09 -9.26
C ASP A 127 9.19 -2.62 -10.54
N ALA A 128 8.51 -1.80 -11.35
CA ALA A 128 9.03 -1.33 -12.64
C ALA A 128 10.35 -0.53 -12.55
N GLY A 129 10.75 -0.09 -11.35
CA GLY A 129 12.00 0.63 -11.09
C GLY A 129 13.16 -0.27 -10.68
N LYS A 130 13.04 -1.60 -10.79
CA LYS A 130 14.03 -2.57 -10.27
C LYS A 130 14.22 -2.46 -8.76
N ILE A 131 13.10 -2.20 -8.08
CA ILE A 131 13.04 -2.02 -6.64
C ILE A 131 12.39 -3.27 -6.07
N VAL A 132 13.10 -3.94 -5.18
CA VAL A 132 12.52 -5.04 -4.41
C VAL A 132 11.68 -4.44 -3.29
N ARG A 133 10.37 -4.70 -3.34
CA ARG A 133 9.39 -4.26 -2.36
C ARG A 133 8.98 -5.42 -1.47
N LEU A 134 9.03 -5.21 -0.15
CA LEU A 134 8.25 -6.00 0.79
C LEU A 134 6.82 -5.47 0.75
N THR A 135 5.89 -6.37 0.46
CA THR A 135 4.45 -6.05 0.49
C THR A 135 3.72 -7.03 1.40
N VAL A 136 2.86 -6.50 2.25
CA VAL A 136 1.99 -7.32 3.12
C VAL A 136 0.54 -6.99 2.84
N SER A 137 -0.29 -8.01 2.78
CA SER A 137 -1.75 -7.90 2.71
C SER A 137 -2.35 -8.49 3.96
N ALA A 138 -3.46 -7.93 4.44
CA ALA A 138 -4.18 -8.42 5.60
C ALA A 138 -5.54 -8.99 5.19
N ARG A 139 -5.93 -10.08 5.85
CA ARG A 139 -7.25 -10.70 5.72
C ARG A 139 -7.85 -10.93 7.10
N PHE A 140 -9.09 -10.50 7.30
CA PHE A 140 -9.77 -10.62 8.59
C PHE A 140 -11.29 -10.61 8.41
N VAL A 141 -12.00 -10.88 9.50
CA VAL A 141 -13.45 -10.80 9.58
C VAL A 141 -13.80 -9.67 10.55
N ASP A 142 -14.65 -8.73 10.13
CA ASP A 142 -15.09 -7.65 11.02
C ASP A 142 -16.23 -8.06 11.94
N ALA A 143 -16.64 -7.14 12.84
CA ALA A 143 -17.75 -7.36 13.76
C ALA A 143 -19.12 -7.63 13.08
N GLU A 144 -19.23 -7.38 11.77
CA GLU A 144 -20.42 -7.66 10.95
C GLU A 144 -20.30 -8.97 10.16
N TRP A 145 -19.31 -9.81 10.50
CA TRP A 145 -19.00 -11.08 9.81
C TRP A 145 -18.63 -10.92 8.34
N LYS A 146 -18.15 -9.75 7.93
CA LYS A 146 -17.68 -9.51 6.56
C LYS A 146 -16.19 -9.83 6.46
N ILE A 147 -15.84 -10.59 5.44
CA ILE A 147 -14.45 -10.89 5.11
C ILE A 147 -13.87 -9.70 4.36
N HIS A 148 -12.73 -9.20 4.84
CA HIS A 148 -11.96 -8.15 4.20
C HIS A 148 -10.61 -8.69 3.76
N GLU A 149 -10.16 -8.24 2.60
CA GLU A 149 -8.80 -8.46 2.09
C GLU A 149 -8.24 -7.12 1.64
N ILE A 150 -7.23 -6.65 2.37
CA ILE A 150 -6.64 -5.33 2.18
C ILE A 150 -5.18 -5.51 1.78
N CYS A 151 -4.88 -5.14 0.55
CA CYS A 151 -3.54 -5.30 0.00
C CYS A 151 -2.62 -4.12 0.36
N GLY A 152 -1.33 -4.40 0.54
CA GLY A 152 -0.29 -3.37 0.70
C GLY A 152 -0.36 -2.61 2.01
N VAL A 153 -0.86 -3.24 3.08
CA VAL A 153 -0.92 -2.67 4.44
C VAL A 153 0.46 -2.46 5.08
N LEU A 154 1.49 -3.11 4.52
CA LEU A 154 2.89 -2.75 4.69
C LEU A 154 3.53 -2.71 3.30
N PHE A 155 4.31 -1.66 3.03
CA PHE A 155 5.00 -1.47 1.76
C PHE A 155 6.36 -0.82 2.00
N LYS A 156 7.44 -1.57 1.81
CA LYS A 156 8.81 -1.11 2.11
C LYS A 156 9.76 -1.42 0.97
N THR A 157 10.75 -0.55 0.77
CA THR A 157 11.90 -0.87 -0.09
C THR A 157 12.88 -1.75 0.67
N ILE A 158 13.20 -2.90 0.10
CA ILE A 158 14.16 -3.86 0.67
C ILE A 158 15.50 -3.78 -0.05
N ASP A 159 15.46 -3.67 -1.37
CA ASP A 159 16.66 -3.64 -2.19
C ASP A 159 16.44 -2.90 -3.51
N ARG A 160 17.54 -2.58 -4.19
CA ARG A 160 17.54 -2.00 -5.53
C ARG A 160 18.63 -2.68 -6.36
N GLY A 161 18.34 -2.90 -7.63
CA GLY A 161 19.39 -3.29 -8.57
C GLY A 161 18.90 -4.18 -9.70
N ASP A 162 19.79 -4.35 -10.66
CA ASP A 162 19.62 -5.31 -11.74
C ASP A 162 19.62 -6.75 -11.18
N ASP A 163 18.94 -7.67 -11.87
CA ASP A 163 18.95 -9.11 -11.61
C ASP A 163 18.29 -9.58 -10.30
N LYS A 164 17.58 -8.71 -9.58
CA LYS A 164 16.84 -9.09 -8.36
C LYS A 164 15.61 -9.93 -8.65
N LEU A 165 14.94 -9.70 -9.78
CA LEU A 165 13.81 -10.50 -10.22
C LEU A 165 14.14 -11.99 -10.29
N ALA A 166 15.32 -12.37 -10.80
CA ALA A 166 15.72 -13.77 -10.91
C ALA A 166 15.94 -14.44 -9.54
N GLN A 167 16.29 -13.66 -8.51
CA GLN A 167 16.43 -14.17 -7.15
C GLN A 167 15.06 -14.48 -6.53
N ILE A 168 14.07 -13.61 -6.75
CA ILE A 168 12.70 -13.75 -6.23
C ILE A 168 11.87 -14.75 -7.06
N TYR A 169 12.12 -14.80 -8.38
CA TYR A 169 11.44 -15.64 -9.36
C TYR A 169 12.46 -16.48 -10.14
N PRO A 170 13.09 -17.47 -9.48
CA PRO A 170 14.08 -18.31 -10.12
C PRO A 170 13.45 -19.20 -11.18
N ALA A 171 14.18 -19.40 -12.28
CA ALA A 171 13.70 -20.17 -13.45
C ALA A 171 13.50 -21.67 -13.15
N ASP A 172 14.13 -22.17 -12.09
CA ASP A 172 13.99 -23.55 -11.61
C ASP A 172 12.66 -23.82 -10.89
N GLY A 173 11.83 -22.79 -10.70
CA GLY A 173 10.54 -22.89 -10.04
C GLY A 173 10.62 -22.92 -8.51
N SER A 174 11.80 -22.78 -7.93
CA SER A 174 11.96 -22.68 -6.47
C SER A 174 11.28 -21.41 -5.93
N HIS A 175 11.15 -21.32 -4.61
CA HIS A 175 10.44 -20.23 -3.94
C HIS A 175 11.14 -18.86 -4.06
N GLY A 176 12.41 -18.86 -4.48
CA GLY A 176 13.24 -17.67 -4.54
C GLY A 176 13.62 -17.12 -3.16
N SER A 177 14.57 -16.21 -3.14
CA SER A 177 15.00 -15.49 -1.93
C SER A 177 15.34 -14.05 -2.28
N ILE A 178 15.42 -13.22 -1.25
CA ILE A 178 16.16 -11.97 -1.31
C ILE A 178 17.62 -12.20 -0.93
N ASP A 179 18.44 -11.19 -1.15
CA ASP A 179 19.83 -11.12 -0.68
C ASP A 179 19.90 -11.29 0.85
N ASP A 180 20.80 -12.15 1.32
CA ASP A 180 20.95 -12.46 2.75
C ASP A 180 21.22 -11.21 3.60
N SER A 181 21.94 -10.22 3.07
CA SER A 181 22.22 -8.96 3.76
C SER A 181 20.96 -8.12 4.03
N LYS A 182 19.85 -8.42 3.34
CA LYS A 182 18.57 -7.71 3.45
C LYS A 182 17.56 -8.43 4.32
N LYS A 183 17.82 -9.67 4.75
CA LYS A 183 16.91 -10.46 5.59
C LYS A 183 16.60 -9.77 6.92
N GLY A 184 17.62 -9.23 7.59
CA GLY A 184 17.43 -8.48 8.85
C GLY A 184 16.54 -7.25 8.69
N LEU A 185 16.61 -6.56 7.55
CA LEU A 185 15.75 -5.41 7.25
C LEU A 185 14.27 -5.82 7.11
N VAL A 186 14.00 -6.95 6.44
CA VAL A 186 12.65 -7.51 6.34
C VAL A 186 12.11 -7.86 7.72
N VAL A 187 12.89 -8.58 8.55
CA VAL A 187 12.49 -8.95 9.91
C VAL A 187 12.10 -7.71 10.71
N SER A 188 12.97 -6.69 10.72
CA SER A 188 12.70 -5.43 11.43
C SER A 188 11.41 -4.73 10.97
N HIS A 189 11.14 -4.69 9.66
CA HIS A 189 9.89 -4.10 9.15
C HIS A 189 8.65 -4.92 9.53
N MET A 190 8.76 -6.25 9.50
CA MET A 190 7.66 -7.13 9.89
C MET A 190 7.38 -7.03 11.39
N GLU A 191 8.40 -7.06 12.23
CA GLU A 191 8.28 -6.87 13.67
C GLU A 191 7.63 -5.53 14.00
N GLY A 192 8.13 -4.43 13.44
CA GLY A 192 7.55 -3.10 13.70
C GLY A 192 6.11 -2.98 13.23
N PHE A 193 5.68 -3.72 12.20
CA PHE A 193 4.28 -3.75 11.80
C PHE A 193 3.41 -4.60 12.75
N VAL A 194 3.90 -5.78 13.16
CA VAL A 194 3.20 -6.65 14.12
C VAL A 194 3.09 -5.95 15.48
N ASP A 195 4.11 -5.23 15.92
CA ASP A 195 4.09 -4.47 17.17
C ASP A 195 3.02 -3.37 17.13
N ARG A 196 2.94 -2.57 16.05
CA ARG A 196 1.89 -1.56 15.86
C ARG A 196 0.48 -2.14 15.91
N LEU A 197 0.28 -3.34 15.37
CA LEU A 197 -1.00 -4.06 15.47
C LEU A 197 -1.28 -4.48 16.91
N GLY A 198 -0.28 -5.06 17.59
CA GLY A 198 -0.38 -5.50 18.98
C GLY A 198 -0.66 -4.36 19.96
N GLU A 199 -0.07 -3.18 19.76
CA GLU A 199 -0.35 -1.95 20.52
C GLU A 199 -1.82 -1.51 20.44
N LYS A 200 -2.54 -1.94 19.39
CA LYS A 200 -3.98 -1.73 19.21
C LYS A 200 -4.83 -2.92 19.63
N GLY A 201 -4.24 -3.93 20.25
CA GLY A 201 -4.94 -5.17 20.64
C GLY A 201 -5.29 -6.10 19.47
N ILE A 202 -4.69 -5.87 18.29
CA ILE A 202 -4.92 -6.69 17.10
C ILE A 202 -3.92 -7.85 17.08
N ARG A 203 -4.40 -9.08 16.99
CA ARG A 203 -3.57 -10.27 16.95
C ARG A 203 -3.39 -10.76 15.52
N VAL A 204 -2.16 -11.12 15.19
CA VAL A 204 -1.85 -11.78 13.92
C VAL A 204 -1.89 -13.29 14.15
N VAL A 205 -2.99 -13.95 13.78
CA VAL A 205 -3.20 -15.38 14.04
C VAL A 205 -2.51 -16.29 13.02
N MET A 206 -2.18 -15.75 11.86
CA MET A 206 -1.50 -16.50 10.80
C MET A 206 -0.72 -15.54 9.92
N MET A 207 0.44 -16.00 9.44
CA MET A 207 1.20 -15.30 8.41
C MET A 207 1.62 -16.30 7.32
N THR A 208 1.28 -15.99 6.08
CA THR A 208 1.77 -16.73 4.91
C THR A 208 2.93 -15.97 4.29
N CYS A 209 4.08 -16.63 4.17
CA CYS A 209 5.26 -16.08 3.51
C CYS A 209 5.34 -16.59 2.06
N GLY A 210 5.17 -15.68 1.11
CA GLY A 210 5.26 -15.94 -0.31
C GLY A 210 6.68 -15.86 -0.85
N ARG A 211 6.79 -15.58 -2.16
CA ARG A 211 8.08 -15.52 -2.86
C ARG A 211 9.05 -14.54 -2.24
N GLY A 212 10.32 -14.95 -2.22
CA GLY A 212 11.42 -14.19 -1.62
C GLY A 212 11.44 -14.22 -0.08
N LEU A 213 10.41 -14.76 0.58
CA LEU A 213 10.23 -14.71 2.03
C LEU A 213 10.00 -16.08 2.68
N THR A 214 10.05 -17.20 1.96
CA THR A 214 9.77 -18.53 2.57
C THR A 214 10.74 -18.89 3.69
N TRP A 215 11.96 -18.33 3.69
CA TRP A 215 12.94 -18.45 4.78
C TRP A 215 12.45 -17.82 6.10
N LEU A 216 11.55 -16.82 6.04
CA LEU A 216 11.02 -16.12 7.21
C LEU A 216 10.22 -17.05 8.13
N ALA A 217 9.66 -18.13 7.59
CA ALA A 217 8.98 -19.15 8.39
C ALA A 217 9.93 -19.91 9.33
N GLY A 218 11.23 -19.98 8.99
CA GLY A 218 12.28 -20.56 9.83
C GLY A 218 12.82 -19.60 10.90
N GLU A 219 12.52 -18.30 10.79
CA GLU A 219 12.83 -17.29 11.81
C GLU A 219 11.70 -17.22 12.86
N SER A 220 11.04 -18.36 13.11
CA SER A 220 9.87 -18.50 13.97
C SER A 220 10.09 -17.98 15.38
N ASP A 221 11.33 -17.97 15.86
CA ASP A 221 11.63 -17.54 17.23
C ASP A 221 11.61 -16.00 17.35
N VAL A 222 11.86 -15.26 16.26
CA VAL A 222 11.91 -13.79 16.28
C VAL A 222 10.52 -13.19 16.08
N ILE A 223 9.81 -13.65 15.04
CA ILE A 223 8.47 -13.13 14.72
C ILE A 223 7.37 -13.98 15.34
N GLY A 224 7.56 -15.30 15.40
CA GLY A 224 6.52 -16.23 15.87
C GLY A 224 6.19 -16.09 17.35
N ASP A 225 7.16 -15.70 18.20
CA ASP A 225 6.87 -15.35 19.60
C ASP A 225 5.86 -14.20 19.70
N LYS A 226 5.93 -13.23 18.79
CA LYS A 226 4.98 -12.10 18.70
C LYS A 226 3.65 -12.48 18.05
N LEU A 227 3.65 -13.45 17.12
CA LEU A 227 2.42 -13.98 16.52
C LEU A 227 1.59 -14.81 17.52
N MET A 228 2.26 -15.46 18.50
CA MET A 228 1.63 -16.41 19.41
C MET A 228 1.37 -15.86 20.83
N ASN A 229 2.00 -14.76 21.25
CA ASN A 229 1.90 -14.21 22.61
C ASN A 229 1.40 -12.75 22.68
N ILE A 230 0.14 -12.51 22.31
CA ILE A 230 -0.56 -11.28 22.77
C ILE A 230 -1.41 -11.65 23.98
N PRO A 231 -1.04 -11.23 25.21
CA PRO A 231 -1.79 -11.57 26.41
C PRO A 231 -3.20 -10.99 26.32
N ARG A 232 -4.20 -11.80 26.69
CA ARG A 232 -5.58 -11.32 26.85
C ARG A 232 -5.56 -10.15 27.84
N MET A 233 -5.98 -8.97 27.43
CA MET A 233 -6.41 -7.98 28.42
C MET A 233 -7.60 -8.59 29.15
N ALA A 234 -7.42 -8.77 30.46
CA ALA A 234 -8.42 -9.40 31.30
C ALA A 234 -9.59 -8.44 31.50
N GLY A 235 -10.77 -8.85 31.01
CA GLY A 235 -12.09 -8.48 31.54
C GLY A 235 -12.52 -7.04 31.38
#